data_AF-A0A6G0NLX2-F1
#
_entry.id   AF-A0A6G0NLX2-F1
#
_cell.length_a   1.000
_cell.length_b   1.000
_cell.length_c   1.000
_cell.angle_alpha   90.00
_cell.angle_beta   90.00
_cell.angle_gamma   90.00
#
_symmetry.space_group_name_H-M   'P 1'
#
loop_
_entity.id
_entity.type
_entity.pdbx_description
1 polymer ?
#
loop_
_entity_poly.entity_id
_entity_poly.type
_entity_poly.pdbx_seq_one_letter_code
_entity_poly.pdbx_strand_id
1 'polypeptide(L)'
;MICFWQQHRQYIERQFQRWFLVDDDVCSEVCEAGTALIKPWVARAITYQRTLSYVETLCYAELPATHNRVITRDRGYGNRDQLNAKLGASSSASYMRTSNWFLSLTDQLDLGMRFLELDVNYFASSLCSAH
;
A
#
# COMPACT_ATOMS: atom_id res chain seq x y z
N MET A 1 15.34 1.62 14.47
CA MET A 1 14.53 2.85 14.60
C MET A 1 13.13 2.51 14.12
N ILE A 2 12.09 2.76 14.92
CA ILE A 2 10.71 2.30 14.65
C ILE A 2 9.88 3.52 14.25
N CYS A 3 9.37 3.55 13.02
CA CYS A 3 8.54 4.63 12.52
C CYS A 3 7.04 4.34 12.72
N PHE A 4 6.33 5.30 13.29
CA PHE A 4 4.91 5.20 13.67
C PHE A 4 4.04 6.01 12.72
N TRP A 5 2.97 5.41 12.19
CA TRP A 5 1.85 6.15 11.55
C TRP A 5 0.48 5.61 12.00
N GLN A 6 -0.49 6.53 12.07
CA GLN A 6 -1.56 6.54 13.08
C GLN A 6 -2.91 5.94 12.64
N GLN A 7 -3.07 5.43 11.41
CA GLN A 7 -4.36 4.93 10.92
C GLN A 7 -4.53 3.40 10.92
N HIS A 8 -3.45 2.61 11.06
CA HIS A 8 -3.50 1.14 11.18
C HIS A 8 -2.67 0.61 12.37
N ARG A 9 -2.62 1.39 13.46
CA ARG A 9 -1.76 1.17 14.64
C ARG A 9 -2.01 -0.15 15.39
N GLN A 10 -3.11 -0.84 15.15
CA GLN A 10 -3.50 -1.94 16.04
C GLN A 10 -2.97 -3.31 15.62
N TYR A 11 -2.56 -3.52 14.36
CA TYR A 11 -2.45 -4.88 13.80
C TYR A 11 -1.15 -5.21 13.06
N ILE A 12 -0.35 -4.18 12.71
CA ILE A 12 0.86 -4.35 11.91
C ILE A 12 2.07 -3.74 12.62
N GLU A 13 3.11 -4.55 12.85
CA GLU A 13 4.42 -4.10 13.34
C GLU A 13 5.41 -4.08 12.16
N ARG A 14 6.23 -3.03 12.03
CA ARG A 14 7.12 -2.86 10.87
C ARG A 14 8.54 -3.30 11.22
N GLN A 15 9.12 -4.18 10.41
CA GLN A 15 10.56 -4.41 10.41
C GLN A 15 11.11 -4.27 8.99
N PHE A 16 12.29 -3.65 8.90
CA PHE A 16 13.06 -3.34 7.69
C PHE A 16 12.55 -2.16 6.86
N GLN A 17 13.44 -1.18 6.69
CA GLN A 17 13.21 0.09 6.01
C GLN A 17 14.11 0.16 4.77
N ARG A 18 13.54 0.54 3.63
CA ARG A 18 14.27 0.98 2.45
C ARG A 18 14.06 2.48 2.27
N TRP A 19 15.12 3.18 1.86
CA TRP A 19 15.09 4.60 1.56
C TRP A 19 15.00 4.81 0.06
N PHE A 20 14.07 5.66 -0.37
CA PHE A 20 14.04 6.20 -1.71
C PHE A 20 14.50 7.66 -1.67
N LEU A 21 15.58 7.96 -2.39
CA LEU A 21 16.01 9.34 -2.62
C LEU A 21 15.00 10.02 -3.56
N VAL A 22 14.41 11.11 -3.07
CA VAL A 22 13.36 11.87 -3.77
C VAL A 22 13.95 13.13 -4.40
N ASP A 23 14.94 13.71 -3.71
CA ASP A 23 15.73 14.92 -3.97
C ASP A 23 17.04 14.81 -3.13
N ASP A 24 18.01 15.70 -3.32
CA ASP A 24 19.34 15.61 -2.67
C ASP A 24 19.27 15.49 -1.12
N ASP A 25 18.24 16.05 -0.49
CA ASP A 25 18.04 16.05 0.97
C ASP A 25 16.71 15.41 1.43
N VAL A 26 15.92 14.79 0.55
CA VAL A 26 14.62 14.22 0.92
C VAL A 26 14.59 12.73 0.62
N CYS A 27 14.43 11.93 1.68
CA CYS A 27 14.25 10.49 1.56
C CYS A 27 12.83 10.08 2.00
N SER A 28 12.19 9.23 1.21
CA SER A 28 10.98 8.52 1.63
C SER A 28 11.35 7.18 2.22
N GLU A 29 10.86 6.93 3.43
CA GLU A 29 10.99 5.64 4.09
C GLU A 29 9.84 4.71 3.72
N VAL A 30 10.17 3.48 3.38
CA VAL A 30 9.18 2.45 3.05
C VAL A 30 9.55 1.11 3.63
N CYS A 31 8.53 0.31 3.94
CA CYS A 31 8.75 -1.08 4.33
C CYS A 31 9.27 -1.87 3.14
N GLU A 32 10.18 -2.78 3.42
CA GLU A 32 10.53 -3.80 2.43
C GLU A 32 9.30 -4.66 2.10
N ALA A 33 9.17 -5.06 0.84
CA ALA A 33 8.00 -5.79 0.40
C ALA A 33 7.93 -7.18 1.08
N GLY A 34 6.79 -7.49 1.71
CA GLY A 34 6.57 -8.76 2.40
C GLY A 34 7.09 -8.78 3.84
N THR A 35 7.53 -7.64 4.40
CA THR A 35 8.03 -7.57 5.78
C THR A 35 7.02 -6.98 6.76
N ALA A 36 5.79 -6.71 6.34
CA ALA A 36 4.73 -6.30 7.25
C ALA A 36 4.38 -7.43 8.24
N LEU A 37 4.62 -7.21 9.53
CA LEU A 37 4.28 -8.21 10.55
C LEU A 37 2.79 -8.14 10.86
N ILE A 38 2.12 -9.28 10.83
CA ILE A 38 0.70 -9.39 11.15
C ILE A 38 0.57 -9.99 12.54
N LYS A 39 -0.19 -9.36 13.44
CA LYS A 39 -0.43 -9.94 14.77
C LYS A 39 -1.09 -11.33 14.65
N PRO A 40 -0.71 -12.32 15.47
CA PRO A 40 -1.18 -13.70 15.30
C PRO A 40 -2.71 -13.86 15.27
N TRP A 41 -3.45 -13.06 16.04
CA TRP A 41 -4.91 -13.13 16.04
C TRP A 41 -5.53 -12.56 14.74
N VAL A 42 -4.88 -11.57 14.13
CA VAL A 42 -5.31 -10.98 12.85
C VAL A 42 -5.12 -12.02 11.75
N ALA A 43 -3.97 -12.71 11.75
CA ALA A 43 -3.72 -13.83 10.84
C ALA A 43 -4.77 -14.94 10.96
N ARG A 44 -5.21 -15.26 12.20
CA ARG A 44 -6.31 -16.20 12.43
C ARG A 44 -7.65 -15.70 11.88
N ALA A 45 -7.99 -14.42 12.12
CA ALA A 45 -9.23 -13.83 11.61
C ALA A 45 -9.27 -13.82 10.07
N ILE A 46 -8.18 -13.41 9.42
CA ILE A 46 -8.03 -13.44 7.96
C ILE A 46 -8.19 -14.87 7.43
N THR A 47 -7.56 -15.85 8.09
CA THR A 47 -7.67 -17.26 7.69
C THR A 47 -9.11 -17.76 7.80
N TYR A 48 -9.80 -17.43 8.89
CA TYR A 48 -11.19 -17.79 9.09
C TYR A 48 -12.12 -17.18 8.04
N GLN A 49 -12.00 -15.87 7.79
CA GLN A 49 -12.78 -15.19 6.75
C GLN A 49 -12.53 -15.81 5.38
N ARG A 50 -11.27 -16.11 5.03
CA ARG A 50 -10.91 -16.74 3.76
C ARG A 50 -11.54 -18.12 3.60
N THR A 51 -11.59 -18.93 4.67
CA THR A 51 -12.25 -20.24 4.64
C THR A 51 -13.74 -20.09 4.34
N LEU A 52 -14.42 -19.10 4.94
CA LEU A 52 -15.82 -18.81 4.63
C LEU A 52 -16.00 -18.36 3.18
N SER A 53 -15.12 -17.49 2.66
CA SER A 53 -15.21 -17.04 1.26
C SER A 53 -14.99 -18.18 0.25
N TYR A 54 -14.23 -19.23 0.62
CA TYR A 54 -13.87 -20.33 -0.30
C TYR A 54 -14.94 -21.42 -0.44
N VAL A 55 -15.91 -21.46 0.47
CA VAL A 55 -17.07 -22.35 0.31
C VAL A 55 -18.18 -21.74 -0.54
N GLU A 56 -18.10 -20.43 -0.80
CA GLU A 56 -19.07 -19.69 -1.60
C GLU A 56 -18.64 -19.56 -3.06
N THR A 57 -19.61 -19.31 -3.95
CA THR A 57 -19.30 -18.86 -5.32
C THR A 57 -18.94 -17.37 -5.32
N LEU A 58 -18.27 -16.90 -6.37
CA LEU A 58 -17.76 -15.52 -6.44
C LEU A 58 -18.85 -14.45 -6.18
N CYS A 59 -20.10 -14.71 -6.56
CA CYS A 59 -21.22 -13.79 -6.35
C CYS A 59 -21.63 -13.62 -4.87
N TYR A 60 -21.31 -14.59 -4.02
CA TYR A 60 -21.69 -14.61 -2.60
C TYR A 60 -20.48 -14.56 -1.65
N ALA A 61 -19.26 -14.69 -2.19
CA ALA A 61 -18.05 -14.61 -1.41
C ALA A 61 -17.76 -13.15 -0.98
N GLU A 62 -17.55 -12.92 0.32
CA GLU A 62 -17.02 -11.67 0.83
C GLU A 62 -15.49 -11.65 0.68
N LEU A 63 -14.98 -10.79 -0.20
CA LEU A 63 -13.54 -10.71 -0.49
C LEU A 63 -13.00 -9.32 -0.14
N PRO A 64 -11.98 -9.22 0.75
CA PRO A 64 -11.29 -7.97 0.99
C PRO A 64 -10.65 -7.44 -0.30
N ALA A 65 -10.87 -6.16 -0.59
CA ALA A 65 -10.51 -5.52 -1.84
C ALA A 65 -9.64 -4.27 -1.63
N THR A 66 -8.81 -3.94 -2.62
CA THR A 66 -8.02 -2.70 -2.63
C THR A 66 -8.12 -1.99 -3.97
N HIS A 67 -8.43 -0.69 -3.91
CA HIS A 67 -8.48 0.25 -5.03
C HIS A 67 -7.06 0.71 -5.40
N ASN A 68 -6.70 0.64 -6.68
CA ASN A 68 -5.44 1.11 -7.29
C ASN A 68 -4.21 0.52 -6.61
N ARG A 69 -4.17 -0.80 -6.61
CA ARG A 69 -3.29 -1.59 -5.76
C ARG A 69 -1.80 -1.47 -6.10
N VAL A 70 -1.45 -1.18 -7.34
CA VAL A 70 -0.04 -1.11 -7.77
C VAL A 70 0.60 0.26 -7.53
N ILE A 71 -0.19 1.22 -7.03
CA ILE A 71 0.23 2.60 -6.76
C ILE A 71 0.70 2.72 -5.30
N THR A 72 1.75 1.97 -5.00
CA THR A 72 2.26 1.80 -3.65
C THR A 72 3.58 2.54 -3.44
N ARG A 73 3.83 2.96 -2.20
CA ARG A 73 5.10 3.64 -1.87
C ARG A 73 6.33 2.78 -2.08
N ASP A 74 6.25 1.46 -1.92
CA ASP A 74 7.39 0.55 -2.17
C ASP A 74 7.79 0.50 -3.65
N ARG A 75 6.89 0.95 -4.54
CA ARG A 75 7.14 1.13 -5.98
C ARG A 75 7.50 2.57 -6.35
N GLY A 76 7.64 3.44 -5.37
CA GLY A 76 8.06 4.83 -5.55
C GLY A 76 6.92 5.84 -5.76
N TYR A 77 5.66 5.39 -5.84
CA TYR A 77 4.51 6.29 -5.88
C TYR A 77 4.38 7.05 -4.56
N GLY A 78 3.98 8.32 -4.60
CA GLY A 78 3.84 9.14 -3.41
C GLY A 78 5.14 9.61 -2.76
N ASN A 79 6.31 9.18 -3.25
CA ASN A 79 7.60 9.62 -2.71
C ASN A 79 7.80 11.13 -2.85
N ARG A 80 7.28 11.72 -3.94
CA ARG A 80 7.33 13.16 -4.21
C ARG A 80 6.15 13.93 -3.63
N ASP A 81 5.16 13.27 -3.03
CA ASP A 81 4.01 13.98 -2.42
C ASP A 81 4.46 14.93 -1.30
N GLN A 82 5.59 14.62 -0.66
CA GLN A 82 6.23 15.45 0.36
C GLN A 82 6.85 16.73 -0.21
N LEU A 83 7.24 16.73 -1.49
CA LEU A 83 7.77 17.92 -2.17
C LEU A 83 6.69 18.95 -2.50
N ASN A 84 5.40 18.59 -2.43
CA ASN A 84 4.31 19.56 -2.57
C ASN A 84 4.37 20.65 -1.50
N ALA A 85 4.90 20.35 -0.30
CA ALA A 85 5.15 21.36 0.72
C ALA A 85 6.20 22.41 0.28
N LYS A 86 7.18 22.02 -0.57
CA LYS A 86 8.16 22.95 -1.14
C LYS A 86 7.58 23.81 -2.27
N LEU A 87 6.50 23.37 -2.92
CA LEU A 87 5.85 24.11 -4.02
C LEU A 87 4.95 25.26 -3.55
N GLY A 88 4.93 25.58 -2.25
CA GLY A 88 4.17 26.72 -1.72
C GLY A 88 2.66 26.53 -1.84
N ALA A 89 2.18 25.28 -1.86
CA ALA A 89 0.76 24.97 -1.83
C ALA A 89 0.09 25.65 -0.63
N SER A 90 -0.63 26.73 -0.89
CA SER A 90 -1.10 27.70 0.13
C SER A 90 -2.28 27.20 0.97
N SER A 91 -2.82 26.02 0.65
CA SER A 91 -3.90 25.40 1.42
C SER A 91 -3.51 24.00 1.87
N SER A 92 -3.93 23.65 3.09
CA SER A 92 -3.86 22.28 3.62
C SER A 92 -4.67 21.26 2.79
N ALA A 93 -5.43 21.73 1.79
CA ALA A 93 -6.17 20.92 0.82
C ALA A 93 -5.42 20.72 -0.51
N SER A 94 -4.34 21.47 -0.75
CA SER A 94 -3.57 21.42 -2.00
C SER A 94 -2.38 20.47 -1.88
N TYR A 95 -2.65 19.21 -1.56
CA TYR A 95 -1.64 18.15 -1.61
C TYR A 95 -2.04 17.14 -2.69
N MET A 96 -1.16 16.90 -3.66
CA MET A 96 -1.30 15.77 -4.58
C MET A 96 -0.95 14.50 -3.78
N ARG A 97 -1.88 13.55 -3.64
CA ARG A 97 -1.54 12.18 -3.22
C ARG A 97 -1.44 11.32 -4.44
N THR A 98 -0.23 10.89 -4.76
CA THR A 98 0.01 9.99 -5.88
C THR A 98 0.17 8.54 -5.44
N SER A 99 0.19 8.26 -4.12
CA SER A 99 0.10 6.90 -3.58
C SER A 99 -1.21 6.64 -2.86
N ASN A 100 -1.86 5.51 -3.15
CA ASN A 100 -3.04 5.05 -2.43
C ASN A 100 -2.71 4.10 -1.27
N TRP A 101 -1.54 3.44 -1.33
CA TRP A 101 -1.17 2.41 -0.36
C TRP A 101 0.28 2.53 0.12
N PHE A 102 0.47 2.31 1.41
CA PHE A 102 1.79 2.34 2.06
C PHE A 102 2.52 0.99 2.05
N LEU A 103 1.77 -0.08 1.86
CA LEU A 103 2.23 -1.47 1.95
C LEU A 103 2.45 -2.03 0.55
N SER A 104 3.41 -2.94 0.40
CA SER A 104 3.66 -3.57 -0.89
C SER A 104 2.49 -4.43 -1.36
N LEU A 105 2.49 -4.79 -2.65
CA LEU A 105 1.53 -5.76 -3.16
C LEU A 105 1.60 -7.08 -2.38
N THR A 106 2.79 -7.56 -2.04
CA THR A 106 2.99 -8.75 -1.20
C THR A 106 2.35 -8.58 0.18
N ASP A 107 2.66 -7.49 0.87
CA ASP A 107 2.15 -7.24 2.23
C ASP A 107 0.63 -7.23 2.28
N GLN A 108 -0.04 -6.53 1.36
CA GLN A 108 -1.50 -6.50 1.43
C GLN A 108 -2.15 -7.82 0.95
N LEU A 109 -1.43 -8.70 0.23
CA LEU A 109 -1.88 -10.08 -0.05
C LEU A 109 -1.77 -10.94 1.22
N ASP A 110 -0.70 -10.77 1.99
CA ASP A 110 -0.51 -11.42 3.28
C ASP A 110 -1.56 -10.96 4.31
N LEU A 111 -2.00 -9.70 4.20
CA LEU A 111 -3.12 -9.15 4.96
C LEU A 111 -4.51 -9.58 4.48
N GLY A 112 -4.59 -10.49 3.50
CA GLY A 112 -5.85 -11.13 3.11
C GLY A 112 -6.60 -10.48 1.94
N MET A 113 -6.04 -9.48 1.25
CA MET A 113 -6.69 -8.88 0.08
C MET A 113 -6.75 -9.88 -1.08
N ARG A 114 -7.93 -10.07 -1.67
CA ARG A 114 -8.19 -11.05 -2.74
C ARG A 114 -8.88 -10.47 -3.97
N PHE A 115 -9.30 -9.21 -3.91
CA PHE A 115 -9.75 -8.46 -5.08
C PHE A 115 -8.86 -7.23 -5.27
N LEU A 116 -8.18 -7.14 -6.41
CA LEU A 116 -7.19 -6.09 -6.67
C LEU A 116 -7.62 -5.30 -7.91
N GLU A 117 -7.77 -4.00 -7.74
CA GLU A 117 -7.93 -3.08 -8.87
C GLU A 117 -6.55 -2.62 -9.36
N LEU A 118 -6.36 -2.66 -10.68
CA LEU A 118 -5.12 -2.32 -11.34
C LEU A 118 -5.37 -1.24 -12.39
N ASP A 119 -4.87 -0.04 -12.12
CA ASP A 119 -4.78 1.02 -13.12
C ASP A 119 -3.55 0.77 -13.97
N VAL A 120 -3.75 0.64 -15.28
CA VAL A 120 -2.67 0.36 -16.24
C VAL A 120 -2.74 1.32 -17.40
N ASN A 121 -1.56 1.72 -17.87
CA ASN A 121 -1.39 2.42 -19.13
C ASN A 121 -0.53 1.56 -20.07
N TYR A 122 -0.89 1.54 -21.35
CA TYR A 122 -0.10 0.88 -22.38
C TYR A 122 0.80 1.90 -23.07
N PHE A 123 2.10 1.75 -22.91
CA PHE A 123 3.10 2.63 -23.49
C PHE A 123 4.34 1.85 -23.92
N ALA A 124 4.94 2.23 -25.07
CA ALA A 124 6.15 1.61 -25.61
C ALA A 124 6.10 0.06 -25.66
N SER A 125 4.96 -0.49 -26.09
CA SER A 125 4.71 -1.93 -26.17
C SER A 125 4.68 -2.68 -24.82
N SER A 126 4.45 -1.98 -23.71
CA SER A 126 4.35 -2.55 -22.37
C SER A 126 3.15 -2.00 -21.60
N LEU A 127 2.61 -2.81 -20.69
CA LEU A 127 1.65 -2.36 -19.68
C LEU A 127 2.44 -1.90 -18.44
N CYS A 128 2.23 -0.65 -18.06
CA CYS A 128 2.81 -0.04 -16.86
C CYS A 128 1.71 0.31 -15.87
N SER A 129 1.99 0.23 -14.57
CA SER A 129 1.09 0.76 -13.55
C SER A 129 0.88 2.26 -13.74
N ALA A 130 -0.36 2.71 -13.63
CA ALA A 130 -0.76 4.11 -13.77
C ALA A 130 -1.57 4.57 -12.56
N HIS A 131 -1.90 5.86 -12.51
CA HIS A 131 -2.94 6.43 -11.66
C HIS A 131 -3.92 7.22 -12.52
#